data_AF-A0A6A5WVA1-F1
#
_entry.id   AF-A0A6A5WVA1-F1
#
_cell.length_a   1.000
_cell.length_b   1.000
_cell.length_c   1.000
_cell.angle_alpha   90.00
_cell.angle_beta   90.00
_cell.angle_gamma   90.00
#
_symmetry.space_group_name_H-M   'P 1'
#
loop_
_entity.id
_entity.type
_entity.pdbx_description
1 polymer ?
#
loop_
_entity_poly.entity_id
_entity_poly.type
_entity_poly.pdbx_seq_one_letter_code
_entity_poly.pdbx_strand_id
1 'polypeptide(L)'
;MKADGGKSKLNPGGAAYGTGYCDAQCFVTPFVEGVGNVKGEGVCCNELDIWEANRASTHLAPHPCSKPGLYKCTGAECDAAGVCDKNGCGMNPYRVGASDYYGKGLKVDTSKPFTVLTQFPEKDGILTNVVRYYIQNGKVIQNANLNVTGPINDAFCESHGADMFMKLGAMKGMGEAMSRGMVLAMSIWWDEGGFMKWLDSGEAGPCNATEGNPKVVVTIEPKPEVKFANIKWGEIGSTVTKKLRW
;
A
#
# COMPACT_ATOMS: atom_id res chain seq x y z
N MET A 1 -3.08 -6.07 -11.98
CA MET A 1 -2.77 -5.84 -13.41
C MET A 1 -2.59 -7.18 -14.14
N LYS A 2 -2.85 -7.25 -15.46
CA LYS A 2 -2.52 -8.44 -16.28
C LYS A 2 -1.00 -8.56 -16.45
N ALA A 3 -0.47 -9.79 -16.39
CA ALA A 3 0.97 -10.04 -16.48
C ALA A 3 1.59 -9.59 -17.81
N ASP A 4 0.83 -9.62 -18.90
CA ASP A 4 1.26 -9.16 -20.22
C ASP A 4 0.95 -7.67 -20.50
N GLY A 5 0.46 -6.94 -19.49
CA GLY A 5 0.07 -5.53 -19.60
C GLY A 5 -1.17 -5.29 -20.48
N GLY A 6 -1.95 -6.32 -20.81
CA GLY A 6 -3.07 -6.22 -21.75
C GLY A 6 -2.64 -6.32 -23.22
N LYS A 7 -1.58 -7.09 -23.49
CA LYS A 7 -1.04 -7.24 -24.84
C LYS A 7 -2.11 -7.77 -25.80
N SER A 8 -2.25 -7.10 -26.94
CA SER A 8 -3.24 -7.44 -27.96
C SER A 8 -2.80 -6.95 -29.34
N LYS A 9 -3.62 -7.18 -30.37
CA LYS A 9 -3.39 -6.60 -31.71
C LYS A 9 -3.34 -5.06 -31.68
N LEU A 10 -4.14 -4.43 -30.82
CA LEU A 10 -4.20 -2.97 -30.68
C LEU A 10 -3.23 -2.43 -29.61
N ASN A 11 -2.73 -3.29 -28.73
CA ASN A 11 -1.67 -3.00 -27.77
C ASN A 11 -0.51 -4.02 -27.93
N PRO A 12 0.31 -3.92 -28.99
CA PRO A 12 1.40 -4.86 -29.20
C PRO A 12 2.54 -4.69 -28.19
N GLY A 13 2.65 -3.54 -27.53
CA GLY A 13 3.69 -3.23 -26.56
C GLY A 13 3.52 -4.01 -25.25
N GLY A 14 2.31 -4.02 -24.69
CA GLY A 14 2.03 -4.73 -23.44
C GLY A 14 2.94 -4.32 -22.28
N ALA A 15 3.24 -5.27 -21.40
CA ALA A 15 4.09 -5.06 -20.22
C ALA A 15 5.47 -4.48 -20.54
N ALA A 16 6.05 -4.75 -21.71
CA ALA A 16 7.34 -4.20 -22.12
C ALA A 16 7.33 -2.66 -22.24
N TYR A 17 6.15 -2.07 -22.39
CA TYR A 17 5.92 -0.61 -22.43
C TYR A 17 5.13 -0.11 -21.21
N GLY A 18 4.97 -0.94 -20.17
CA GLY A 18 4.31 -0.55 -18.92
C GLY A 18 2.80 -0.33 -19.03
N THR A 19 2.10 -0.97 -19.96
CA THR A 19 0.64 -0.81 -20.12
C THR A 19 -0.16 -1.62 -19.09
N GLY A 20 -1.43 -1.24 -18.90
CA GLY A 20 -2.39 -2.05 -18.14
C GLY A 20 -2.39 -1.80 -16.63
N TYR A 21 -1.94 -0.62 -16.19
CA TYR A 21 -2.04 -0.18 -14.80
C TYR A 21 -3.50 -0.11 -14.33
N CYS A 22 -3.70 -0.42 -13.06
CA CYS A 22 -4.96 -0.32 -12.31
C CYS A 22 -4.61 -0.26 -10.82
N ASP A 23 -5.49 0.34 -10.02
CA ASP A 23 -5.41 0.39 -8.56
C ASP A 23 -6.82 0.41 -7.95
N ALA A 24 -6.95 0.49 -6.62
CA ALA A 24 -8.25 0.49 -5.95
C ALA A 24 -8.97 1.86 -6.04
N GLN A 25 -8.28 2.90 -6.51
CA GLN A 25 -8.88 4.23 -6.69
C GLN A 25 -9.77 4.31 -7.92
N CYS A 26 -9.67 3.36 -8.85
CA CYS A 26 -10.52 3.30 -10.04
C CYS A 26 -10.48 4.58 -10.88
N PHE A 27 -9.32 5.24 -10.96
CA PHE A 27 -9.20 6.47 -11.73
C PHE A 27 -9.52 6.26 -13.22
N VAL A 28 -10.08 7.30 -13.84
CA VAL A 28 -10.27 7.33 -15.30
C VAL A 28 -8.96 7.73 -15.95
N THR A 29 -8.36 6.80 -16.70
CA THR A 29 -7.18 7.04 -17.52
C THR A 29 -7.55 7.08 -18.99
N PRO A 30 -6.81 7.82 -19.85
CA PRO A 30 -7.09 7.87 -21.28
C PRO A 30 -6.88 6.52 -22.00
N PHE A 31 -6.15 5.59 -21.39
CA PHE A 31 -5.93 4.23 -21.89
C PHE A 31 -6.22 3.20 -20.81
N VAL A 32 -6.81 2.07 -21.21
CA VAL A 32 -7.02 0.88 -20.37
C VAL A 32 -6.56 -0.35 -21.12
N GLU A 33 -5.70 -1.17 -20.49
CA GLU A 33 -5.04 -2.32 -21.16
C GLU A 33 -4.33 -1.94 -22.48
N GLY A 34 -3.82 -0.71 -22.55
CA GLY A 34 -3.14 -0.15 -23.71
C GLY A 34 -4.03 0.18 -24.92
N VAL A 35 -5.34 0.18 -24.74
CA VAL A 35 -6.33 0.61 -25.75
C VAL A 35 -7.02 1.89 -25.26
N GLY A 36 -7.38 2.78 -26.19
CA GLY A 36 -8.05 4.04 -25.85
C GLY A 36 -9.35 3.81 -25.06
N ASN A 37 -9.48 4.50 -23.93
CA ASN A 37 -10.63 4.41 -23.04
C ASN A 37 -11.76 5.36 -23.49
N VAL A 38 -12.34 5.07 -24.66
CA VAL A 38 -13.33 5.94 -25.33
C VAL A 38 -14.57 6.21 -24.47
N LYS A 39 -14.92 5.27 -23.59
CA LYS A 39 -16.08 5.37 -22.70
C LYS A 39 -15.79 6.13 -21.39
N GLY A 40 -14.53 6.47 -21.12
CA GLY A 40 -14.14 7.10 -19.85
C GLY A 40 -14.41 6.21 -18.63
N GLU A 41 -14.19 4.91 -18.75
CA GLU A 41 -14.39 3.95 -17.65
C GLU A 41 -13.28 4.12 -16.59
N GLY A 42 -13.61 3.96 -15.31
CA GLY A 42 -12.59 3.91 -14.26
C GLY A 42 -11.83 2.59 -14.29
N VAL A 43 -10.55 2.60 -13.92
CA VAL A 43 -9.65 1.45 -14.08
C VAL A 43 -9.28 0.85 -12.72
N CYS A 44 -10.05 -0.15 -12.30
CA CYS A 44 -10.01 -0.74 -10.97
C CYS A 44 -9.21 -2.04 -10.91
N CYS A 45 -8.52 -2.32 -9.81
CA CYS A 45 -8.18 -3.67 -9.38
C CYS A 45 -7.83 -3.74 -7.89
N ASN A 46 -7.77 -4.96 -7.35
CA ASN A 46 -7.28 -5.19 -5.99
C ASN A 46 -5.85 -4.64 -5.84
N GLU A 47 -5.59 -3.99 -4.72
CA GLU A 47 -4.33 -3.29 -4.44
C GLU A 47 -3.84 -3.65 -3.03
N LEU A 48 -2.52 -3.71 -2.87
CA LEU A 48 -1.87 -3.96 -1.59
C LEU A 48 -0.71 -2.98 -1.45
N ASP A 49 -0.95 -1.99 -0.62
CA ASP A 49 0.03 -0.98 -0.27
C ASP A 49 0.92 -1.53 0.83
N ILE A 50 1.97 -2.24 0.38
CA ILE A 50 3.01 -2.74 1.28
C ILE A 50 3.70 -1.55 1.94
N TRP A 51 3.96 -0.45 1.22
CA TRP A 51 4.74 0.65 1.76
C TRP A 51 4.36 1.99 1.13
N GLU A 52 3.62 2.79 1.88
CA GLU A 52 3.46 4.22 1.63
C GLU A 52 4.05 4.98 2.81
N ALA A 53 5.07 5.79 2.56
CA ALA A 53 5.79 6.45 3.64
C ALA A 53 6.60 7.65 3.17
N ASN A 54 6.96 8.47 4.15
CA ASN A 54 8.03 9.45 4.03
C ASN A 54 8.92 9.36 5.27
N ARG A 55 9.76 10.38 5.51
CA ARG A 55 10.65 10.39 6.68
C ARG A 55 9.93 10.58 8.02
N ALA A 56 8.69 11.05 8.01
CA ALA A 56 7.91 11.43 9.18
C ALA A 56 6.86 10.38 9.56
N SER A 57 6.30 9.66 8.58
CA SER A 57 5.28 8.64 8.83
C SER A 57 5.32 7.49 7.84
N THR A 58 4.61 6.40 8.16
CA THR A 58 4.52 5.17 7.38
C THR A 58 3.13 4.56 7.48
N HIS A 59 2.69 3.96 6.39
CA HIS A 59 1.39 3.34 6.21
C HIS A 59 1.52 1.99 5.49
N LEU A 60 0.61 1.08 5.81
CA LEU A 60 0.38 -0.19 5.15
C LEU A 60 -1.13 -0.35 5.02
N ALA A 61 -1.64 -0.64 3.83
CA ALA A 61 -3.06 -0.87 3.64
C ALA A 61 -3.35 -1.94 2.57
N PRO A 62 -4.13 -2.99 2.87
CA PRO A 62 -4.76 -3.81 1.85
C PRO A 62 -6.07 -3.16 1.38
N HIS A 63 -6.28 -3.17 0.05
CA HIS A 63 -7.41 -2.56 -0.64
C HIS A 63 -8.12 -3.60 -1.53
N PRO A 64 -9.05 -4.39 -0.97
CA PRO A 64 -9.76 -5.39 -1.74
C PRO A 64 -10.78 -4.74 -2.69
N CYS A 65 -10.99 -5.40 -3.82
CA CYS A 65 -12.08 -5.13 -4.74
C CYS A 65 -12.89 -6.39 -4.97
N SER A 66 -14.20 -6.24 -5.12
CA SER A 66 -15.14 -7.35 -5.39
C SER A 66 -14.90 -8.05 -6.73
N LYS A 67 -14.10 -7.46 -7.63
CA LYS A 67 -13.79 -7.99 -8.97
C LYS A 67 -12.35 -8.51 -9.03
N PRO A 68 -12.11 -9.72 -9.55
CA PRO A 68 -10.77 -10.21 -9.78
C PRO A 68 -10.14 -9.54 -11.00
N GLY A 69 -8.83 -9.31 -10.96
CA GLY A 69 -8.08 -8.70 -12.08
C GLY A 69 -8.46 -7.23 -12.31
N LEU A 70 -8.21 -6.75 -13.53
CA LEU A 70 -8.57 -5.39 -13.94
C LEU A 70 -10.07 -5.36 -14.28
N TYR A 71 -10.78 -4.39 -13.70
CA TYR A 71 -12.20 -4.13 -13.95
C TYR A 71 -12.40 -2.69 -14.42
N LYS A 72 -13.29 -2.51 -15.40
CA LYS A 72 -13.62 -1.21 -15.97
C LYS A 72 -14.97 -0.77 -15.41
N CYS A 73 -14.95 0.10 -14.40
CA CYS A 73 -16.15 0.53 -13.70
C CYS A 73 -16.84 1.68 -14.42
N THR A 74 -18.15 1.84 -14.17
CA THR A 74 -18.92 3.01 -14.61
C THR A 74 -19.80 3.56 -13.49
N GLY A 75 -20.00 4.88 -13.48
CA GLY A 75 -20.87 5.55 -12.50
C GLY A 75 -20.54 5.16 -11.06
N ALA A 76 -21.57 4.79 -10.29
CA ALA A 76 -21.46 4.45 -8.87
C ALA A 76 -20.53 3.27 -8.55
N GLU A 77 -20.21 2.43 -9.54
CA GLU A 77 -19.20 1.39 -9.34
C GLU A 77 -17.81 1.97 -9.04
N CYS A 78 -17.51 3.16 -9.56
CA CYS A 78 -16.23 3.83 -9.38
C CYS A 78 -16.15 4.67 -8.10
N ASP A 79 -17.27 4.89 -7.41
CA ASP A 79 -17.37 5.76 -6.24
C ASP A 79 -16.90 5.06 -4.96
N ALA A 80 -16.86 5.79 -3.84
CA ALA A 80 -16.36 5.28 -2.55
C ALA A 80 -17.11 4.04 -2.02
N ALA A 81 -18.40 3.90 -2.33
CA ALA A 81 -19.22 2.74 -1.95
C ALA A 81 -19.26 1.66 -3.05
N GLY A 82 -18.43 1.81 -4.09
CA GLY A 82 -18.44 1.02 -5.31
C GLY A 82 -17.71 -0.32 -5.19
N VAL A 83 -17.00 -0.71 -6.26
CA VAL A 83 -16.44 -2.07 -6.41
C VAL A 83 -15.09 -2.28 -5.73
N CYS A 84 -14.41 -1.20 -5.33
CA CYS A 84 -13.09 -1.21 -4.70
C CYS A 84 -13.09 -0.39 -3.41
N ASP A 85 -12.31 -0.84 -2.44
CA ASP A 85 -12.05 -0.11 -1.21
C ASP A 85 -11.00 0.98 -1.44
N LYS A 86 -11.45 2.24 -1.51
CA LYS A 86 -10.56 3.39 -1.71
C LYS A 86 -9.74 3.75 -0.46
N ASN A 87 -10.25 3.43 0.73
CA ASN A 87 -9.63 3.85 1.99
C ASN A 87 -8.64 2.80 2.51
N GLY A 88 -8.94 1.52 2.30
CA GLY A 88 -8.11 0.41 2.76
C GLY A 88 -8.26 0.12 4.25
N CYS A 89 -7.70 -1.01 4.67
CA CYS A 89 -7.47 -1.28 6.10
C CYS A 89 -6.08 -0.77 6.53
N GLY A 90 -6.02 0.53 6.82
CA GLY A 90 -4.77 1.23 7.10
C GLY A 90 -4.14 0.93 8.46
N MET A 91 -2.85 0.59 8.48
CA MET A 91 -2.02 0.56 9.68
C MET A 91 -0.93 1.63 9.60
N ASN A 92 -1.05 2.61 10.50
CA ASN A 92 -0.06 3.67 10.72
C ASN A 92 0.25 3.73 12.22
N PRO A 93 1.53 3.66 12.65
CA PRO A 93 1.91 3.73 14.06
C PRO A 93 1.34 4.94 14.83
N TYR A 94 1.21 6.11 14.19
CA TYR A 94 0.62 7.30 14.83
C TYR A 94 -0.86 7.12 15.15
N ARG A 95 -1.64 6.55 14.22
CA ARG A 95 -3.10 6.35 14.38
C ARG A 95 -3.47 5.40 15.51
N VAL A 96 -2.50 4.63 15.97
CA VAL A 96 -2.66 3.62 17.02
C VAL A 96 -1.89 3.99 18.30
N GLY A 97 -1.50 5.26 18.43
CA GLY A 97 -0.92 5.82 19.65
C GLY A 97 0.59 5.61 19.81
N ALA A 98 1.29 5.08 18.82
CA ALA A 98 2.74 4.82 18.87
C ALA A 98 3.55 5.90 18.15
N SER A 99 3.41 7.16 18.60
CA SER A 99 4.06 8.33 17.98
C SER A 99 5.59 8.39 18.15
N ASP A 100 6.16 7.56 19.02
CA ASP A 100 7.61 7.43 19.26
C ASP A 100 8.28 6.33 18.41
N TYR A 101 7.53 5.73 17.47
CA TYR A 101 7.95 4.50 16.80
C TYR A 101 8.73 4.72 15.50
N TYR A 102 8.24 5.55 14.57
CA TYR A 102 8.83 5.72 13.25
C TYR A 102 9.07 7.19 12.95
N GLY A 103 10.31 7.58 12.66
CA GLY A 103 10.69 8.96 12.39
C GLY A 103 12.17 9.23 12.64
N LYS A 104 12.61 10.46 12.40
CA LYS A 104 14.02 10.83 12.57
C LYS A 104 14.43 10.69 14.05
N GLY A 105 15.37 9.78 14.34
CA GLY A 105 15.84 9.50 15.69
C GLY A 105 14.89 8.68 16.58
N LEU A 106 13.82 8.11 16.02
CA LEU A 106 12.85 7.26 16.75
C LEU A 106 13.26 5.77 16.72
N LYS A 107 12.40 4.86 17.20
CA LYS A 107 12.70 3.41 17.25
C LYS A 107 13.12 2.86 15.88
N VAL A 108 12.37 3.20 14.84
CA VAL A 108 12.78 3.10 13.44
C VAL A 108 13.29 4.48 13.02
N ASP A 109 14.60 4.66 13.02
CA ASP A 109 15.25 5.94 12.73
C ASP A 109 15.32 6.19 11.23
N THR A 110 14.45 7.06 10.71
CA THR A 110 14.37 7.34 9.27
C THR A 110 15.55 8.15 8.71
N SER A 111 16.47 8.62 9.55
CA SER A 111 17.71 9.25 9.09
C SER A 111 18.76 8.25 8.61
N LYS A 112 18.51 6.94 8.80
CA LYS A 112 19.41 5.85 8.40
C LYS A 112 18.65 4.82 7.58
N PRO A 113 19.33 4.07 6.69
CA PRO A 113 18.72 2.92 6.03
C PRO A 113 18.20 1.90 7.04
N PHE A 114 17.08 1.25 6.71
CA PHE A 114 16.50 0.13 7.44
C PHE A 114 15.87 -0.85 6.45
N THR A 115 15.55 -2.06 6.92
CA THR A 115 14.79 -3.05 6.14
C THR A 115 13.34 -3.03 6.60
N VAL A 116 12.42 -3.04 5.64
CA VAL A 116 10.99 -3.27 5.87
C VAL A 116 10.71 -4.73 5.58
N LEU A 117 10.09 -5.44 6.52
CA LEU A 117 9.66 -6.81 6.31
C LEU A 117 8.15 -6.93 6.52
N THR A 118 7.49 -7.54 5.53
CA THR A 118 6.05 -7.80 5.55
C THR A 118 5.82 -9.28 5.32
N GLN A 119 5.01 -9.90 6.18
CA GLN A 119 4.62 -11.30 6.06
C GLN A 119 3.11 -11.40 5.90
N PHE A 120 2.69 -12.45 5.21
CA PHE A 120 1.30 -12.73 4.90
C PHE A 120 0.99 -14.16 5.34
N PRO A 121 0.81 -14.42 6.66
CA PRO A 121 0.50 -15.76 7.14
C PRO A 121 -0.85 -16.23 6.62
N GLU A 122 -0.92 -17.52 6.27
CA GLU A 122 -2.14 -18.17 5.83
C GLU A 122 -2.47 -19.36 6.72
N LYS A 123 -3.76 -19.62 6.87
CA LYS A 123 -4.28 -20.85 7.47
C LYS A 123 -5.30 -21.45 6.52
N ASP A 124 -5.12 -22.71 6.16
CA ASP A 124 -6.01 -23.44 5.25
C ASP A 124 -6.22 -22.72 3.89
N GLY A 125 -5.17 -22.06 3.38
CA GLY A 125 -5.19 -21.29 2.12
C GLY A 125 -5.89 -19.93 2.19
N ILE A 126 -6.16 -19.43 3.40
CA ILE A 126 -6.77 -18.12 3.63
C ILE A 126 -5.78 -17.22 4.37
N LEU A 127 -5.52 -16.03 3.82
CA LEU A 127 -4.76 -14.97 4.49
C LEU A 127 -5.42 -14.59 5.81
N THR A 128 -4.70 -14.72 6.92
CA THR A 128 -5.25 -14.45 8.25
C THR A 128 -5.00 -13.02 8.72
N ASN A 129 -3.83 -12.48 8.38
CA ASN A 129 -3.39 -11.17 8.82
C ASN A 129 -2.17 -10.70 8.01
N VAL A 130 -1.82 -9.43 8.17
CA VAL A 130 -0.54 -8.87 7.70
C VAL A 130 0.37 -8.61 8.90
N VAL A 131 1.63 -9.02 8.81
CA VAL A 131 2.64 -8.79 9.85
C VAL A 131 3.72 -7.86 9.30
N ARG A 132 3.97 -6.74 9.98
CA ARG A 132 5.03 -5.78 9.64
C ARG A 132 6.04 -5.68 10.77
N TYR A 133 7.32 -5.76 10.46
CA TYR A 133 8.41 -5.37 11.36
C TYR A 133 9.58 -4.78 10.57
N TYR A 134 10.56 -4.24 11.29
CA TYR A 134 11.70 -3.55 10.70
C TYR A 134 13.00 -4.17 11.20
N ILE A 135 14.05 -4.03 10.39
CA ILE A 135 15.42 -4.36 10.80
C ILE A 135 16.28 -3.12 10.63
N GLN A 136 16.89 -2.68 11.72
CA GLN A 136 17.81 -1.55 11.70
C GLN A 136 18.98 -1.83 12.64
N ASN A 137 20.20 -1.53 12.18
CA ASN A 137 21.43 -1.76 12.95
C ASN A 137 21.57 -3.22 13.48
N GLY A 138 21.14 -4.19 12.67
CA GLY A 138 21.19 -5.62 13.04
C GLY A 138 20.23 -6.02 14.17
N LYS A 139 19.27 -5.17 14.52
CA LYS A 139 18.22 -5.46 15.50
C LYS A 139 16.87 -5.45 14.83
N VAL A 140 15.95 -6.25 15.37
CA VAL A 140 14.58 -6.25 14.90
C VAL A 140 13.67 -5.50 15.81
N ILE A 141 12.84 -4.71 15.15
CA ILE A 141 11.92 -3.78 15.74
C ILE A 141 10.55 -4.33 15.38
N GLN A 142 9.92 -4.97 16.37
CA GLN A 142 8.58 -5.52 16.26
C GLN A 142 7.58 -4.42 15.93
N ASN A 143 6.47 -4.78 15.27
CA ASN A 143 5.42 -3.82 14.94
C ASN A 143 5.05 -2.96 16.16
N ALA A 144 4.79 -1.68 15.93
CA ALA A 144 4.41 -0.70 16.94
C ALA A 144 3.25 -1.17 17.84
N ASN A 145 2.38 -2.04 17.32
CA ASN A 145 1.03 -2.19 17.82
C ASN A 145 0.60 -3.59 18.29
N LEU A 146 1.51 -4.57 18.27
CA LEU A 146 1.15 -5.97 18.59
C LEU A 146 0.51 -6.11 19.98
N ASN A 147 0.94 -5.30 20.95
CA ASN A 147 0.44 -5.38 22.33
C ASN A 147 -0.77 -4.48 22.60
N VAL A 148 -1.16 -3.61 21.67
CA VAL A 148 -2.21 -2.60 21.87
C VAL A 148 -3.44 -2.92 21.03
N THR A 149 -3.30 -3.20 19.72
CA THR A 149 -4.45 -3.56 18.86
C THR A 149 -4.43 -4.99 18.35
N GLY A 150 -3.35 -5.75 18.60
CA GLY A 150 -3.17 -7.07 18.01
C GLY A 150 -2.76 -7.03 16.52
N PRO A 151 -2.85 -8.17 15.82
CA PRO A 151 -2.42 -8.29 14.42
C PRO A 151 -3.33 -7.52 13.46
N ILE A 152 -2.78 -7.09 12.31
CA ILE A 152 -3.56 -6.47 11.23
C ILE A 152 -4.39 -7.57 10.55
N ASN A 153 -5.52 -7.92 11.15
CA ASN A 153 -6.48 -8.95 10.69
C ASN A 153 -7.87 -8.32 10.50
N ASP A 154 -8.86 -9.13 10.13
CA ASP A 154 -10.24 -8.68 9.93
C ASP A 154 -10.82 -7.95 11.16
N ALA A 155 -10.56 -8.44 12.38
CA ALA A 155 -11.04 -7.80 13.61
C ALA A 155 -10.40 -6.42 13.85
N PHE A 156 -9.11 -6.28 13.55
CA PHE A 156 -8.43 -4.97 13.56
C PHE A 156 -9.07 -4.04 12.52
N CYS A 157 -9.30 -4.52 11.30
CA CYS A 157 -9.87 -3.70 10.23
C CYS A 157 -11.29 -3.22 10.57
N GLU A 158 -12.12 -4.10 11.11
CA GLU A 158 -13.47 -3.77 11.59
C GLU A 158 -13.42 -2.74 12.73
N SER A 159 -12.57 -2.94 13.73
CA SER A 159 -12.49 -2.01 14.88
C SER A 159 -11.96 -0.62 14.52
N HIS A 160 -11.27 -0.48 13.38
CA HIS A 160 -10.73 0.78 12.87
C HIS A 160 -11.59 1.37 11.74
N GLY A 161 -12.81 0.86 11.55
CA GLY A 161 -13.80 1.45 10.64
C GLY A 161 -13.51 1.21 9.15
N ALA A 162 -12.79 0.15 8.80
CA ALA A 162 -12.54 -0.23 7.41
C ALA A 162 -13.76 -0.96 6.80
N ASP A 163 -14.90 -0.27 6.74
CA ASP A 163 -16.19 -0.89 6.36
C ASP A 163 -16.16 -1.47 4.93
N MET A 164 -15.55 -0.74 4.00
CA MET A 164 -15.44 -1.19 2.60
C MET A 164 -14.48 -2.36 2.46
N PHE A 165 -13.37 -2.38 3.20
CA PHE A 165 -12.47 -3.54 3.30
C PHE A 165 -13.26 -4.79 3.69
N MET A 166 -14.04 -4.70 4.77
CA MET A 166 -14.85 -5.81 5.29
C MET A 166 -15.91 -6.26 4.28
N LYS A 167 -16.61 -5.30 3.66
CA LYS A 167 -17.67 -5.57 2.68
C LYS A 167 -17.15 -6.22 1.38
N LEU A 168 -15.94 -5.87 0.95
CA LEU A 168 -15.40 -6.27 -0.36
C LEU A 168 -14.52 -7.53 -0.31
N GLY A 169 -14.55 -8.27 0.81
CA GLY A 169 -13.94 -9.59 0.92
C GLY A 169 -12.88 -9.71 2.01
N ALA A 170 -12.54 -8.60 2.69
CA ALA A 170 -11.62 -8.56 3.82
C ALA A 170 -10.26 -9.24 3.52
N MET A 171 -9.60 -9.82 4.53
CA MET A 171 -8.31 -10.51 4.34
C MET A 171 -8.41 -11.66 3.35
N LYS A 172 -9.53 -12.39 3.33
CA LYS A 172 -9.76 -13.50 2.39
C LYS A 172 -9.72 -13.02 0.93
N GLY A 173 -10.43 -11.96 0.61
CA GLY A 173 -10.48 -11.38 -0.74
C GLY A 173 -9.12 -10.84 -1.18
N MET A 174 -8.41 -10.18 -0.27
CA MET A 174 -7.03 -9.71 -0.52
C MET A 174 -6.08 -10.90 -0.76
N GLY A 175 -6.14 -11.93 0.08
CA GLY A 175 -5.32 -13.15 -0.06
C GLY A 175 -5.59 -13.89 -1.36
N GLU A 176 -6.85 -13.97 -1.79
CA GLU A 176 -7.22 -14.54 -3.09
C GLU A 176 -6.63 -13.73 -4.26
N ALA A 177 -6.57 -12.40 -4.16
CA ALA A 177 -5.92 -11.56 -5.16
C ALA A 177 -4.40 -11.75 -5.19
N MET A 178 -3.76 -11.83 -4.03
CA MET A 178 -2.34 -12.12 -3.93
C MET A 178 -1.99 -13.51 -4.51
N SER A 179 -2.81 -14.51 -4.21
CA SER A 179 -2.65 -15.89 -4.69
C SER A 179 -2.74 -16.01 -6.22
N ARG A 180 -3.56 -15.17 -6.87
CA ARG A 180 -3.64 -15.09 -8.34
C ARG A 180 -2.38 -14.47 -8.97
N GLY A 181 -1.59 -13.75 -8.19
CA GLY A 181 -0.42 -13.00 -8.64
C GLY A 181 -0.73 -11.51 -8.83
N MET A 182 0.18 -10.67 -8.33
CA MET A 182 0.10 -9.22 -8.42
C MET A 182 1.38 -8.66 -9.07
N VAL A 183 1.29 -7.47 -9.64
CA VAL A 183 2.43 -6.73 -10.18
C VAL A 183 2.98 -5.82 -9.09
N LEU A 184 4.30 -5.81 -8.90
CA LEU A 184 4.98 -4.87 -8.00
C LEU A 184 5.08 -3.50 -8.69
N ALA A 185 4.52 -2.46 -8.06
CA ALA A 185 4.69 -1.07 -8.45
C ALA A 185 5.57 -0.33 -7.42
N MET A 186 6.40 0.60 -7.90
CA MET A 186 7.20 1.50 -7.05
C MET A 186 7.12 2.90 -7.65
N SER A 187 6.81 3.89 -6.82
CA SER A 187 6.62 5.27 -7.24
C SER A 187 7.12 6.24 -6.18
N ILE A 188 7.19 7.52 -6.55
CA ILE A 188 7.34 8.65 -5.66
C ILE A 188 6.41 9.74 -6.17
N TRP A 189 5.62 10.32 -5.28
CA TRP A 189 4.62 11.31 -5.65
C TRP A 189 4.33 12.24 -4.48
N TRP A 190 3.68 13.35 -4.78
CA TRP A 190 3.12 14.30 -3.82
C TRP A 190 1.65 14.56 -4.15
N ASP A 191 0.95 15.25 -3.27
CA ASP A 191 -0.46 15.57 -3.45
C ASP A 191 -0.66 17.08 -3.36
N GLU A 192 -1.02 17.73 -4.47
CA GLU A 192 -1.31 19.17 -4.51
C GLU A 192 -2.63 19.55 -3.82
N GLY A 193 -3.58 18.63 -3.71
CA GLY A 193 -4.91 18.91 -3.15
C GLY A 193 -4.98 18.67 -1.64
N GLY A 194 -4.45 17.54 -1.19
CA GLY A 194 -4.53 17.08 0.19
C GLY A 194 -3.19 17.08 0.94
N PHE A 195 -2.07 17.41 0.29
CA PHE A 195 -0.74 17.52 0.92
C PHE A 195 -0.29 16.27 1.68
N MET A 196 -0.78 15.09 1.29
CA MET A 196 -0.54 13.82 2.01
C MET A 196 -0.99 13.81 3.47
N LYS A 197 -1.93 14.67 3.85
CA LYS A 197 -2.39 14.77 5.26
C LYS A 197 -2.90 13.45 5.83
N TRP A 198 -3.45 12.57 4.98
CA TRP A 198 -3.91 11.24 5.38
C TRP A 198 -2.76 10.34 5.88
N LEU A 199 -1.54 10.58 5.40
CA LEU A 199 -0.32 9.83 5.68
C LEU A 199 0.44 10.37 6.89
N ASP A 200 0.65 11.69 6.99
CA ASP A 200 1.68 12.25 7.89
C ASP A 200 1.25 13.42 8.78
N SER A 201 -0.03 13.79 8.77
CA SER A 201 -0.53 14.95 9.52
C SER A 201 -1.63 14.55 10.51
N GLY A 202 -1.81 15.35 11.57
CA GLY A 202 -2.84 15.11 12.58
C GLY A 202 -2.67 13.76 13.27
N GLU A 203 -3.68 12.90 13.21
CA GLU A 203 -3.61 11.54 13.78
C GLU A 203 -2.64 10.62 13.03
N ALA A 204 -2.24 10.98 11.80
CA ALA A 204 -1.39 10.15 10.96
C ALA A 204 0.10 10.48 11.08
N GLY A 205 0.47 11.59 11.73
CA GLY A 205 1.87 11.96 11.87
C GLY A 205 2.09 13.38 12.39
N PRO A 206 3.36 13.78 12.49
CA PRO A 206 3.76 15.01 13.16
C PRO A 206 3.70 16.24 12.26
N CYS A 207 3.48 16.09 10.95
CA CYS A 207 3.51 17.21 10.01
C CYS A 207 2.33 18.14 10.25
N ASN A 208 2.57 19.45 10.12
CA ASN A 208 1.50 20.42 10.22
C ASN A 208 0.70 20.48 8.90
N ALA A 209 -0.47 21.13 8.95
CA ALA A 209 -1.43 21.17 7.85
C ALA A 209 -0.93 21.77 6.52
N THR A 210 0.23 22.44 6.50
CA THR A 210 0.80 23.09 5.31
C THR A 210 2.16 22.55 4.87
N GLU A 211 2.81 21.73 5.69
CA GLU A 211 4.19 21.28 5.46
C GLU A 211 4.32 20.36 4.25
N GLY A 212 3.30 19.54 3.99
CA GLY A 212 3.22 18.66 2.81
C GLY A 212 2.88 19.38 1.51
N ASN A 213 2.66 20.70 1.51
CA ASN A 213 2.43 21.45 0.29
C ASN A 213 3.66 21.34 -0.64
N PRO A 214 3.51 20.89 -1.90
CA PRO A 214 4.61 20.79 -2.85
C PRO A 214 5.53 22.01 -2.93
N LYS A 215 4.98 23.22 -2.84
CA LYS A 215 5.75 24.48 -2.84
C LYS A 215 6.61 24.65 -1.59
N VAL A 216 6.19 24.09 -0.46
CA VAL A 216 6.95 24.07 0.80
C VAL A 216 7.95 22.93 0.78
N VAL A 217 7.56 21.74 0.31
CA VAL A 217 8.43 20.56 0.22
C VAL A 217 9.75 20.88 -0.48
N VAL A 218 9.71 21.55 -1.64
CA VAL A 218 10.92 21.91 -2.41
C VAL A 218 11.83 22.92 -1.72
N THR A 219 11.34 23.64 -0.70
CA THR A 219 12.18 24.54 0.12
C THR A 219 12.93 23.80 1.22
N ILE A 220 12.41 22.63 1.64
CA ILE A 220 12.99 21.77 2.69
C ILE A 220 13.90 20.71 2.07
N GLU A 221 13.43 20.06 1.01
CA GLU A 221 14.16 19.07 0.22
C GLU A 221 13.96 19.37 -1.28
N PRO A 222 14.90 20.08 -1.91
CA PRO A 222 14.79 20.45 -3.32
C PRO A 222 14.80 19.26 -4.29
N LYS A 223 15.32 18.10 -3.85
CA LYS A 223 15.42 16.89 -4.68
C LYS A 223 14.88 15.67 -3.93
N PRO A 224 13.56 15.58 -3.69
CA PRO A 224 12.98 14.43 -3.03
C PRO A 224 13.27 13.16 -3.83
N GLU A 225 13.88 12.16 -3.17
CA GLU A 225 14.19 10.88 -3.79
C GLU A 225 13.99 9.74 -2.79
N VAL A 226 13.81 8.54 -3.33
CA VAL A 226 13.71 7.31 -2.55
C VAL A 226 14.53 6.22 -3.23
N LYS A 227 15.21 5.41 -2.43
CA LYS A 227 15.98 4.26 -2.92
C LYS A 227 15.46 2.97 -2.31
N PHE A 228 14.83 2.15 -3.14
CA PHE A 228 14.53 0.76 -2.82
C PHE A 228 15.70 -0.14 -3.26
N ALA A 229 16.09 -1.08 -2.41
CA ALA A 229 17.18 -2.01 -2.69
C ALA A 229 16.95 -3.35 -1.97
N ASN A 230 17.64 -4.40 -2.44
CA ASN A 230 17.58 -5.73 -1.84
C ASN A 230 16.16 -6.31 -1.74
N ILE A 231 15.35 -6.09 -2.77
CA ILE A 231 13.99 -6.64 -2.86
C ILE A 231 14.07 -8.16 -2.90
N LYS A 232 13.41 -8.81 -1.94
CA LYS A 232 13.39 -10.27 -1.75
C LYS A 232 11.99 -10.69 -1.32
N TRP A 233 11.54 -11.83 -1.82
CA TRP A 233 10.32 -12.51 -1.38
C TRP A 233 10.56 -14.02 -1.39
N GLY A 234 9.79 -14.75 -0.58
CA GLY A 234 9.96 -16.19 -0.40
C GLY A 234 9.29 -16.68 0.87
N GLU A 235 9.69 -17.86 1.35
CA GLU A 235 9.17 -18.47 2.58
C GLU A 235 9.29 -17.52 3.79
N ILE A 236 8.31 -17.58 4.69
CA ILE A 236 8.33 -16.82 5.95
C ILE A 236 9.63 -17.13 6.71
N GLY A 237 10.39 -16.08 7.06
CA GLY A 237 11.68 -16.20 7.75
C GLY A 237 12.90 -16.45 6.85
N SER A 238 12.72 -16.65 5.54
CA SER A 238 13.84 -16.90 4.60
C SER A 238 14.51 -15.62 4.09
N THR A 239 13.80 -14.49 4.10
CA THR A 239 14.26 -13.21 3.53
C THR A 239 15.18 -12.40 4.45
N VAL A 240 15.45 -12.92 5.66
CA VAL A 240 16.39 -12.35 6.64
C VAL A 240 17.59 -13.27 6.86
N THR A 241 18.70 -12.70 7.34
CA THR A 241 19.88 -13.51 7.67
C THR A 241 19.57 -14.50 8.80
N LYS A 242 20.26 -15.66 8.84
CA LYS A 242 20.03 -16.70 9.87
C LYS A 242 20.08 -16.17 11.31
N LYS A 243 20.92 -15.17 11.58
CA LYS A 243 21.05 -14.54 12.92
C LYS A 243 19.85 -13.70 13.33
N LEU A 244 18.99 -13.35 12.39
CA LEU A 244 17.79 -12.52 12.57
C LEU A 244 16.51 -13.33 12.26
N ARG A 245 16.57 -14.67 12.30
CA ARG A 245 15.38 -15.51 12.22
C ARG A 245 14.76 -15.61 13.63
N TRP A 246 13.45 -15.42 13.71
CA TRP A 246 12.62 -15.57 14.91
C TRP A 246 12.12 -17.00 14.99
#